data_AF-A0A822CB37-F1
#
_entry.id   AF-A0A822CB37-F1
#
_cell.length_a   1.000
_cell.length_b   1.000
_cell.length_c   1.000
_cell.angle_alpha   90.00
_cell.angle_beta   90.00
_cell.angle_gamma   90.00
#
_symmetry.space_group_name_H-M   'P 1'
#
loop_
_entity.id
_entity.type
_entity.pdbx_description
1 polymer ?
#
loop_
_entity_poly.entity_id
_entity_poly.type
_entity_poly.pdbx_seq_one_letter_code
_entity_poly.pdbx_strand_id
1 'polypeptide(L)'
;RDVVLTSPEDILSFDLLTIDKCRRNEFDVGRSMLSTQRWMKTYVRDILDESDEILHVKYQLIYSIGGQKQVDGGFERWRTIQSVLNLVKKHATSIATDYSDDISYKVSERKSSFP
;
A
#
# COMPACT_ATOMS: atom_id res chain seq x y z
N ARG A 1 5.13 22.42 8.62
CA ARG A 1 4.91 21.16 7.86
C ARG A 1 6.03 20.25 8.30
N ASP A 2 5.73 19.33 9.18
CA ASP A 2 6.73 18.48 9.82
C ASP A 2 6.80 17.15 9.07
N VAL A 3 7.98 16.54 9.05
CA VAL A 3 8.24 15.26 8.38
C VAL A 3 8.73 14.29 9.45
N VAL A 4 8.18 13.08 9.45
CA VAL A 4 8.66 11.98 10.28
C VAL A 4 9.30 10.97 9.36
N LEU A 5 10.59 10.69 9.58
CA LEU A 5 11.30 9.63 8.88
C LEU A 5 11.16 8.34 9.69
N THR A 6 10.61 7.30 9.10
CA THR A 6 10.33 6.03 9.77
C THR A 6 10.49 4.88 8.79
N SER A 7 10.80 3.69 9.30
CA SER A 7 10.71 2.47 8.50
C SER A 7 9.29 1.89 8.56
N PRO A 8 8.87 1.07 7.57
CA PRO A 8 7.64 0.29 7.65
C PRO A 8 7.62 -0.66 8.85
N GLU A 9 8.79 -1.13 9.28
CA GLU A 9 8.98 -2.06 10.41
C GLU A 9 8.66 -1.38 11.75
N ASP A 10 9.04 -0.11 11.91
CA ASP A 10 8.73 0.68 13.10
C ASP A 10 7.23 0.95 13.23
N ILE A 11 6.58 1.30 12.12
CA ILE A 11 5.12 1.53 12.08
C ILE A 11 4.39 0.24 12.48
N LEU A 12 4.77 -0.89 11.91
CA LEU A 12 4.15 -2.17 12.21
C LEU A 12 4.47 -2.65 13.63
N SER A 13 5.67 -2.40 14.13
CA SER A 13 6.03 -2.67 15.52
C SER A 13 5.18 -1.85 16.49
N PHE A 14 4.94 -0.57 16.19
CA PHE A 14 4.04 0.28 16.97
C PHE A 14 2.60 -0.25 16.95
N ASP A 15 2.15 -0.75 15.80
CA ASP A 15 0.85 -1.39 15.64
C ASP A 15 0.69 -2.65 16.50
N LEU A 16 1.65 -3.55 16.43
CA LEU A 16 1.64 -4.79 17.21
C LEU A 16 1.80 -4.53 18.72
N LEU A 17 2.64 -3.58 19.10
CA LEU A 17 2.84 -3.20 20.50
C LEU A 17 1.55 -2.64 21.11
N THR A 18 0.79 -1.84 20.35
CA THR A 18 -0.52 -1.35 20.79
C THR A 18 -1.48 -2.50 21.09
N ILE A 19 -1.51 -3.53 20.24
CA ILE A 19 -2.32 -4.73 20.45
C ILE A 19 -1.85 -5.50 21.68
N ASP A 20 -0.54 -5.73 21.84
CA ASP A 20 0.03 -6.43 22.98
C ASP A 20 -0.29 -5.73 24.31
N LYS A 21 -0.19 -4.39 24.36
CA LYS A 21 -0.54 -3.59 25.54
C LYS A 21 -2.00 -3.73 25.93
N CYS A 22 -2.91 -3.70 24.95
CA CYS A 22 -4.32 -3.97 25.20
C CYS A 22 -4.55 -5.40 25.72
N ARG A 23 -3.80 -6.40 25.23
CA ARG A 23 -3.91 -7.79 25.69
C ARG A 23 -3.38 -8.01 27.10
N ARG A 24 -2.40 -7.21 27.54
CA ARG A 24 -1.83 -7.25 28.89
C ARG A 24 -2.63 -6.45 29.93
N ASN A 25 -3.82 -5.95 29.57
CA ASN A 25 -4.64 -5.05 30.39
C ASN A 25 -3.96 -3.71 30.72
N GLU A 26 -2.92 -3.30 29.98
CA GLU A 26 -2.27 -1.99 30.09
C GLU A 26 -3.08 -0.94 29.29
N PHE A 27 -4.37 -0.79 29.59
CA PHE A 27 -5.33 -0.06 28.76
C PHE A 27 -5.05 1.43 28.64
N ASP A 28 -4.43 2.07 29.62
CA ASP A 28 -4.15 3.51 29.55
C ASP A 28 -3.07 3.81 28.50
N VAL A 29 -2.00 3.01 28.49
CA VAL A 29 -0.96 3.06 27.46
C VAL A 29 -1.54 2.64 26.11
N GLY A 30 -2.25 1.52 26.05
CA GLY A 30 -2.86 1.02 24.81
C GLY A 30 -3.84 2.02 24.18
N ARG A 31 -4.65 2.72 24.99
CA ARG A 31 -5.56 3.77 24.50
C ARG A 31 -4.82 4.98 23.95
N SER A 32 -3.73 5.41 24.59
CA SER A 32 -2.89 6.51 24.11
C SER A 32 -2.15 6.17 22.81
N MET A 33 -1.69 4.93 22.67
CA MET A 33 -1.09 4.48 21.42
C MET A 33 -2.13 4.40 20.31
N LEU A 34 -3.31 3.84 20.59
CA LEU A 34 -4.41 3.75 19.63
C LEU A 34 -4.92 5.12 19.17
N SER A 35 -5.00 6.11 20.07
CA SER A 35 -5.36 7.48 19.68
C SER A 35 -4.33 8.09 18.74
N THR A 36 -3.04 7.85 19.00
CA THR A 36 -1.93 8.28 18.13
C THR A 36 -2.02 7.65 16.75
N GLN A 37 -2.26 6.34 16.66
CA GLN A 37 -2.45 5.64 15.37
C GLN A 37 -3.63 6.20 14.57
N ARG A 38 -4.77 6.45 15.23
CA ARG A 38 -5.95 7.05 14.58
C ARG A 38 -5.66 8.45 14.07
N TRP A 39 -4.94 9.24 14.87
CA TRP A 39 -4.50 10.57 14.48
C TRP A 39 -3.58 10.50 13.26
N MET A 40 -2.58 9.62 13.26
CA MET A 40 -1.68 9.42 12.12
C MET A 40 -2.47 9.04 10.86
N LYS A 41 -3.37 8.05 10.93
CA LYS A 41 -4.21 7.65 9.79
C LYS A 41 -5.09 8.76 9.24
N THR A 42 -5.45 9.75 10.07
CA THR A 42 -6.33 10.86 9.67
C THR A 42 -5.55 12.04 9.09
N TYR A 43 -4.38 12.35 9.66
CA TYR A 43 -3.67 13.61 9.40
C TYR A 43 -2.30 13.44 8.72
N VAL A 44 -1.75 12.22 8.67
CA VAL A 44 -0.46 11.92 8.05
C VAL A 44 -0.66 11.30 6.67
N ARG A 45 0.28 11.58 5.77
CA ARG A 45 0.38 10.98 4.44
C ARG A 45 1.72 10.29 4.32
N ASP A 46 1.68 9.02 3.96
CA ASP A 46 2.88 8.24 3.70
C ASP A 46 3.46 8.63 2.34
N ILE A 47 4.75 8.94 2.32
CA ILE A 47 5.52 9.22 1.11
C ILE A 47 6.66 8.22 1.07
N LEU A 48 6.74 7.47 -0.02
CA LEU A 48 7.82 6.52 -0.28
C LEU A 48 8.77 7.14 -1.29
N ASP A 49 10.02 7.32 -0.89
CA ASP A 49 11.11 7.56 -1.83
C ASP A 49 11.61 6.23 -2.40
N GLU A 50 12.18 6.20 -3.60
CA GLU A 50 12.71 4.97 -4.23
C GLU A 50 11.70 3.80 -4.20
N SER A 51 10.44 4.09 -4.55
CA SER A 51 9.33 3.14 -4.39
C SER A 51 9.48 1.85 -5.19
N ASP A 52 10.26 1.86 -6.28
CA ASP A 52 10.60 0.68 -7.08
C ASP A 52 11.52 -0.28 -6.34
N GLU A 53 12.45 0.25 -5.52
CA GLU A 53 13.25 -0.55 -4.60
C GLU A 53 12.44 -0.97 -3.37
N ILE A 54 11.73 -0.04 -2.70
CA ILE A 54 10.97 -0.35 -1.47
C ILE A 54 9.85 -1.38 -1.73
N LEU A 55 9.15 -1.27 -2.86
CA LEU A 55 8.04 -2.16 -3.22
C LEU A 55 8.47 -3.27 -4.19
N HIS A 56 9.77 -3.51 -4.34
CA HIS A 56 10.26 -4.54 -5.24
C HIS A 56 9.69 -5.91 -4.85
N VAL A 57 9.23 -6.69 -5.83
CA VAL A 57 8.60 -8.02 -5.63
C VAL A 57 9.48 -9.06 -4.89
N LYS A 58 10.78 -8.76 -4.74
CA LYS A 58 11.75 -9.60 -4.02
C LYS A 58 11.73 -9.32 -2.51
N TYR A 59 11.35 -8.10 -2.11
CA TYR A 59 11.19 -7.74 -0.71
C TYR A 59 9.85 -8.27 -0.23
N GLN A 60 9.87 -9.49 0.30
CA GLN A 60 8.75 -10.05 1.03
C GLN A 60 9.10 -10.06 2.51
N LEU A 61 8.28 -9.39 3.33
CA LEU A 61 8.43 -9.43 4.78
C LEU A 61 8.02 -10.83 5.28
N ILE A 62 9.00 -11.65 5.64
CA ILE A 62 8.79 -12.99 6.18
C ILE A 62 8.82 -12.90 7.71
N TYR A 63 7.65 -12.97 8.33
CA TYR A 63 7.55 -13.17 9.77
C TYR A 63 7.76 -14.65 10.10
N SER A 64 8.81 -14.96 10.86
CA SER A 64 9.14 -16.33 11.29
C SER A 64 8.20 -16.89 12.37
N ILE A 65 7.22 -16.09 12.82
CA ILE A 65 6.28 -16.47 13.87
C ILE A 65 5.00 -17.05 13.24
N GLY A 66 4.73 -18.33 13.50
CA GLY A 66 3.54 -19.05 13.05
C GLY A 66 3.81 -20.04 11.93
N GLY A 67 2.75 -20.69 11.44
CA GLY A 67 2.83 -21.60 10.30
C GLY A 67 3.01 -20.84 8.97
N GLN A 68 3.57 -21.50 7.95
CA GLN A 68 3.70 -20.94 6.61
C GLN A 68 2.32 -20.49 6.10
N LYS A 69 2.19 -19.19 5.83
CA LYS A 69 0.99 -18.63 5.20
C LYS A 69 1.23 -18.42 3.72
N GLN A 70 0.15 -18.42 2.94
CA GLN A 70 0.21 -17.91 1.57
C GLN A 70 0.73 -16.47 1.60
N VAL A 71 1.47 -16.10 0.57
CA VAL A 71 1.97 -14.74 0.44
C VAL A 71 0.77 -13.80 0.38
N ASP A 72 0.81 -12.71 1.14
CA ASP A 72 -0.34 -11.83 1.36
C ASP A 72 -1.00 -11.39 0.05
N GLY A 73 -2.33 -11.39 -0.04
CA GLY A 73 -3.08 -11.12 -1.27
C GLY A 73 -3.01 -12.19 -2.38
N GLY A 74 -2.25 -13.29 -2.22
CA GLY A 74 -2.31 -14.49 -3.08
C GLY A 74 -2.44 -14.23 -4.60
N PHE A 75 -3.42 -14.87 -5.23
CA PHE A 75 -3.74 -14.67 -6.65
C PHE A 75 -4.38 -13.30 -6.94
N GLU A 76 -5.03 -12.69 -5.94
CA GLU A 76 -5.69 -11.39 -6.05
C GLU A 76 -4.68 -10.26 -6.32
N ARG A 77 -3.41 -10.41 -5.93
CA ARG A 77 -2.34 -9.45 -6.28
C ARG A 77 -2.25 -9.22 -7.80
N TRP A 78 -2.28 -10.28 -8.59
CA TRP A 78 -2.22 -10.19 -10.04
C TRP A 78 -3.55 -9.72 -10.64
N ARG A 79 -4.66 -10.25 -10.13
CA ARG A 79 -6.01 -9.94 -10.62
C ARG A 79 -6.39 -8.48 -10.40
N THR A 80 -6.02 -7.91 -9.24
CA THR A 80 -6.29 -6.51 -8.91
C THR A 80 -5.59 -5.58 -9.89
N ILE A 81 -4.30 -5.82 -10.17
CA ILE A 81 -3.53 -5.02 -11.12
C ILE A 81 -4.15 -5.11 -12.52
N GLN A 82 -4.52 -6.29 -12.99
CA GLN A 82 -5.20 -6.45 -14.27
C GLN A 82 -6.54 -5.71 -14.32
N SER A 83 -7.29 -5.73 -13.23
CA SER A 83 -8.57 -5.01 -13.12
C SER A 83 -8.38 -3.50 -13.18
N VAL A 84 -7.39 -2.95 -12.47
CA VAL A 84 -7.04 -1.53 -12.50
C VAL A 84 -6.57 -1.12 -13.90
N LEU A 85 -5.68 -1.89 -14.53
CA LEU A 85 -5.21 -1.61 -15.89
C LEU A 85 -6.34 -1.65 -16.91
N ASN A 86 -7.31 -2.56 -16.75
CA ASN A 86 -8.50 -2.61 -17.59
C ASN A 86 -9.39 -1.35 -17.42
N LEU A 87 -9.53 -0.85 -16.19
CA LEU A 87 -10.22 0.42 -15.94
C LEU A 87 -9.48 1.59 -16.57
N VAL A 88 -8.15 1.67 -16.39
CA VAL A 88 -7.32 2.70 -17.03
C VAL A 88 -7.50 2.65 -18.54
N LYS A 89 -7.40 1.47 -19.17
CA LYS A 89 -7.65 1.30 -20.61
C LYS A 89 -9.03 1.81 -21.05
N LYS A 90 -10.07 1.54 -20.25
CA LYS A 90 -11.44 1.98 -20.53
C LYS A 90 -11.60 3.49 -20.45
N HIS A 91 -10.90 4.15 -19.53
CA HIS A 91 -11.06 5.58 -19.27
C HIS A 91 -9.98 6.47 -19.92
N ALA A 92 -8.87 5.89 -20.36
CA ALA A 92 -7.70 6.62 -20.87
C ALA A 92 -8.03 7.54 -22.05
N THR A 93 -8.88 7.11 -22.99
CA THR A 93 -9.29 7.95 -24.13
C THR A 93 -10.04 9.20 -23.68
N SER A 94 -10.95 9.07 -22.72
CA SER A 94 -11.71 10.21 -22.18
C SER A 94 -10.77 11.17 -21.46
N ILE A 95 -9.93 10.63 -20.57
CA ILE A 95 -8.98 11.43 -19.78
C ILE A 95 -8.00 12.18 -20.69
N ALA A 96 -7.48 11.55 -21.73
CA ALA A 96 -6.58 12.20 -22.68
C ALA A 96 -7.28 13.26 -23.55
N THR A 97 -8.61 13.16 -23.71
CA THR A 97 -9.40 14.20 -24.38
C THR A 97 -9.63 15.39 -23.44
N ASP A 98 -9.94 15.11 -22.17
CA ASP A 98 -10.25 16.13 -21.17
C ASP A 98 -8.99 16.90 -20.71
N TYR A 99 -7.81 16.25 -20.77
CA TYR A 99 -6.52 16.79 -20.34
C TYR A 99 -5.46 16.66 -21.45
N SER A 100 -5.74 17.24 -22.63
CA SER A 100 -4.89 17.08 -23.82
C SER A 100 -3.47 17.63 -23.67
N ASP A 101 -3.26 18.63 -22.79
CA ASP A 101 -1.97 19.28 -22.58
C ASP A 101 -1.09 18.52 -21.56
N ASP A 102 -1.71 17.73 -20.69
CA ASP A 102 -1.01 17.00 -19.61
C ASP A 102 -0.82 15.51 -19.92
N ILE A 103 -1.67 14.93 -20.79
CA ILE A 103 -1.75 13.48 -20.98
C ILE A 103 -1.69 13.09 -22.46
N SER A 104 -0.66 12.32 -22.82
CA SER A 104 -0.58 11.68 -24.14
C SER A 104 -1.11 10.25 -24.11
N TYR A 105 -2.07 9.92 -24.98
CA TYR A 105 -2.61 8.57 -25.13
C TYR A 105 -2.45 8.08 -26.58
N LYS A 106 -1.99 6.83 -26.75
CA LYS A 106 -1.90 6.16 -28.05
C LYS A 106 -2.44 4.74 -27.95
N VAL A 107 -3.37 4.40 -28.83
CA VAL A 107 -3.87 3.03 -28.96
C VAL A 107 -2.80 2.18 -29.63
N SER A 108 -2.46 1.04 -29.03
CA SER A 108 -1.60 0.03 -29.67
C SER A 108 -2.43 -0.81 -30.65
N GLU A 109 -1.95 -0.95 -31.88
CA GLU A 109 -2.53 -1.85 -32.88
C GLU A 109 -2.15 -3.32 -32.65
N ARG A 110 -1.19 -3.59 -31.76
CA ARG A 110 -0.78 -4.95 -31.43
C ARG A 110 -1.78 -5.60 -30.48
N LYS A 111 -2.22 -6.80 -30.85
CA LYS A 111 -3.01 -7.67 -29.97
C LYS A 111 -2.20 -7.98 -28.71
N SER A 112 -2.75 -7.67 -27.54
CA SER A 112 -2.12 -7.96 -26.25
C SER A 112 -1.79 -9.45 -26.14
N SER A 113 -0.57 -9.76 -25.71
CA SER A 113 -0.17 -11.12 -25.35
C SER A 113 -0.55 -11.48 -23.90
N PHE A 114 -0.96 -10.48 -23.11
CA PHE A 114 -1.55 -10.69 -21.80
C PHE A 114 -3.03 -11.06 -21.96
N PRO A 115 -3.49 -12.16 -21.34
CA PRO A 115 -4.88 -12.64 -21.40
C PRO A 115 -5.89 -11.68 -20.77
#